data_AF-A0A2I0BBI8-F1
#
_entry.id   AF-A0A2I0BBI8-F1
#
_cell.length_a   1.000
_cell.length_b   1.000
_cell.length_c   1.000
_cell.angle_alpha   90.00
_cell.angle_beta   90.00
_cell.angle_gamma   90.00
#
_symmetry.space_group_name_H-M   'P 1'
#
loop_
_entity.id
_entity.type
_entity.pdbx_description
1 polymer ?
#
loop_
_entity_poly.entity_id
_entity_poly.type
_entity_poly.pdbx_seq_one_letter_code
_entity_poly.pdbx_strand_id
1 'polypeptide(L)' 'MKILKGYVRNHYRPEACILENYVAEEVVEFCNEYLHNIKPIGILIDHNAVDKYGRDITSGKSHCYRY' A
#
# COMPACT_ATOMS: atom_id res chain seq x y z
N MET A 1 -19.22 -5.78 -6.42
CA MET A 1 -18.34 -5.33 -7.52
C MET A 1 -17.83 -3.89 -7.41
N LYS A 2 -18.17 -3.08 -6.40
CA LYS A 2 -17.65 -1.70 -6.30
C LYS A 2 -16.13 -1.65 -6.09
N ILE A 3 -15.61 -2.53 -5.22
CA ILE A 3 -14.18 -2.62 -4.85
C ILE A 3 -13.32 -2.96 -6.08
N LEU A 4 -13.69 -4.00 -6.84
CA LEU A 4 -12.99 -4.44 -8.05
C LEU A 4 -12.81 -3.36 -9.12
N LYS A 5 -13.75 -2.40 -9.23
CA LYS A 5 -13.65 -1.29 -10.20
C LYS A 5 -12.47 -0.35 -9.92
N GLY A 6 -12.05 -0.24 -8.65
CA GLY A 6 -10.88 0.55 -8.28
C GLY A 6 -9.55 -0.03 -8.75
N TYR A 7 -9.52 -1.34 -9.02
CA TYR A 7 -8.31 -2.07 -9.44
C TYR A 7 -8.14 -2.17 -10.96
N VAL A 8 -9.15 -1.78 -11.76
CA VAL A 8 -9.06 -1.83 -13.23
C VAL A 8 -8.35 -0.57 -13.73
N ARG A 9 -7.03 -0.61 -13.83
CA ARG A 9 -6.20 0.45 -14.46
C ARG A 9 -5.98 0.21 -15.96
N ASN A 10 -6.09 -1.05 -16.41
CA ASN A 10 -5.98 -1.47 -17.81
C ASN A 10 -7.27 -2.16 -18.27
N HIS A 11 -8.03 -1.47 -19.12
CA HIS A 11 -9.29 -1.97 -19.65
C HIS A 11 -9.11 -3.03 -20.75
N TYR A 12 -7.90 -3.17 -21.32
CA TYR A 12 -7.61 -4.21 -22.32
C TYR A 12 -7.46 -5.60 -21.69
N ARG A 13 -7.12 -5.67 -20.39
CA ARG A 13 -6.99 -6.92 -19.61
C ARG A 13 -7.48 -6.70 -18.17
N PRO A 14 -8.80 -6.53 -17.97
CA PRO A 14 -9.34 -6.11 -16.68
C PRO A 14 -9.09 -7.14 -15.57
N GLU A 15 -9.16 -8.44 -15.87
CA GLU A 15 -8.96 -9.52 -14.88
C GLU A 15 -7.53 -9.55 -14.35
N ALA A 16 -6.53 -9.52 -15.25
CA ALA A 16 -5.12 -9.47 -14.87
C ALA A 16 -4.80 -8.19 -14.09
N CYS A 17 -5.35 -7.06 -14.53
CA CYS A 17 -5.14 -5.78 -13.85
C CYS A 17 -5.72 -5.76 -12.44
N ILE A 18 -6.89 -6.37 -12.24
CA ILE A 18 -7.50 -6.52 -10.92
C ILE A 18 -6.60 -7.36 -10.00
N LEU A 19 -6.15 -8.52 -10.48
CA LEU A 19 -5.32 -9.44 -9.69
C LEU A 19 -4.00 -8.79 -9.28
N GLU A 20 -3.31 -8.15 -10.22
CA GLU A 20 -2.02 -7.50 -9.98
C GLU A 20 -2.12 -6.40 -8.92
N ASN A 21 -3.11 -5.51 -9.05
CA ASN A 21 -3.26 -4.40 -8.10
C ASN A 21 -3.75 -4.90 -6.72
N TYR A 22 -4.61 -5.92 -6.68
CA TYR A 22 -5.04 -6.51 -5.41
C TYR A 22 -3.87 -7.15 -4.65
N VAL A 23 -3.05 -7.96 -5.33
CA VAL A 23 -1.87 -8.59 -4.73
C VAL A 23 -0.86 -7.53 -4.26
N ALA A 24 -0.68 -6.45 -5.03
CA ALA A 24 0.22 -5.37 -4.62
C ALA A 24 -0.25 -4.69 -3.32
N GLU A 25 -1.56 -4.43 -3.17
CA GLU A 25 -2.11 -3.85 -1.94
C GLU A 25 -1.95 -4.78 -0.74
N GLU A 26 -2.30 -6.07 -0.89
CA GLU A 26 -2.13 -7.08 0.17
C GLU A 26 -0.67 -7.22 0.63
N VAL A 27 0.28 -7.20 -0.32
CA VAL A 27 1.72 -7.27 0.02
C VAL A 27 2.17 -6.03 0.79
N VAL A 28 1.69 -4.84 0.42
CA VAL A 28 2.02 -3.60 1.14
C VAL A 28 1.45 -3.61 2.55
N GLU A 29 0.19 -4.01 2.72
CA GLU A 29 -0.44 -4.12 4.04
C GLU A 29 0.27 -5.15 4.93
N PHE A 30 0.55 -6.33 4.37
CA PHE A 30 1.30 -7.38 5.05
C PHE A 30 2.70 -6.91 5.45
N CYS A 31 3.44 -6.26 4.54
CA CYS A 31 4.77 -5.74 4.83
C CYS A 31 4.73 -4.67 5.91
N ASN A 32 3.74 -3.79 5.90
CA ASN A 32 3.59 -2.76 6.92
C ASN A 32 3.32 -3.36 8.30
N GLU A 33 2.41 -4.35 8.39
CA GLU A 33 2.15 -5.09 9.63
C GLU A 33 3.40 -5.85 10.10
N TYR A 34 4.06 -6.56 9.19
CA TYR A 34 5.29 -7.31 9.47
C TYR A 34 6.40 -6.41 10.02
N LEU A 35 6.66 -5.28 9.37
CA LEU A 35 7.66 -4.31 9.80
C LEU A 35 7.30 -3.65 11.13
N HIS A 36 6.02 -3.38 11.38
CA HIS A 36 5.55 -2.85 12.66
C HIS A 36 5.77 -3.84 13.83
N ASN A 37 5.70 -5.14 13.55
CA ASN A 37 5.87 -6.19 14.54
C ASN A 37 7.33 -6.61 14.77
N ILE A 38 8.26 -6.20 13.91
CA ILE A 38 9.69 -6.47 14.09
C ILE A 38 10.29 -5.45 15.06
N LYS A 39 11.04 -5.93 16.06
CA LYS A 39 11.97 -5.08 16.81
C LYS A 39 13.23 -4.88 15.97
N PRO A 40 13.45 -3.70 15.37
CA PRO A 40 14.60 -3.47 14.50
C PRO A 40 15.90 -3.62 15.32
N ILE A 41 16.72 -4.60 14.95
CA ILE A 41 18.05 -4.75 15.54
C ILE A 41 18.98 -3.83 14.73
N GLY A 42 19.35 -2.69 15.31
CA GLY A 42 20.32 -1.74 14.75
C GLY A 42 19.74 -0.46 14.15
N ILE A 43 18.42 -0.29 14.08
CA ILE A 43 17.78 0.97 13.68
C ILE A 43 16.93 1.47 14.84
N LEU A 44 17.31 2.60 15.43
CA LEU A 44 16.45 3.37 16.34
C LEU A 44 15.32 3.97 15.49
N ILE A 45 14.23 3.23 15.33
CA ILE A 45 12.99 3.81 14.82
C ILE A 45 12.40 4.61 15.99
N ASP A 46 12.73 5.89 16.04
CA ASP A 46 12.08 6.82 16.96
C ASP A 46 10.60 6.87 16.59
N HIS A 47 9.74 6.31 17.44
CA HIS A 47 8.29 6.30 17.23
C HIS A 47 7.69 7.72 17.17
N ASN A 48 8.45 8.77 17.52
CA ASN A 48 8.03 10.18 17.38
C ASN A 48 8.43 10.79 16.02
N ALA A 49 9.22 10.09 15.18
CA ALA A 49 9.70 10.57 13.88
C ALA A 49 8.82 10.13 12.69
N VAL A 50 7.67 9.49 12.95
CA VAL A 50 6.68 9.12 11.91
C VAL A 50 6.19 10.36 11.12
N ASP A 51 6.31 11.56 11.69
CA ASP A 51 5.93 12.82 11.04
C ASP A 51 6.87 13.32 9.93
N LYS A 52 8.09 12.76 9.80
CA LYS A 52 9.07 13.24 8.79
C LYS A 52 9.19 12.39 7.53
N TYR A 53 8.81 11.12 7.56
CA TYR A 53 8.84 10.25 6.36
C TYR A 53 7.45 9.72 5.95
N GLY A 54 6.40 9.94 6.75
CA GLY A 54 5.03 9.53 6.40
C GLY A 54 4.34 10.38 5.32
N ARG A 55 4.93 11.49 4.87
CA ARG A 55 4.29 12.42 3.92
C ARG A 55 4.72 12.30 2.46
N ASP A 56 5.76 11.53 2.13
CA ASP A 56 6.22 11.44 0.74
C ASP A 56 6.03 10.07 0.09
N ILE A 57 5.83 8.99 0.86
CA ILE A 57 5.55 7.66 0.27
C ILE A 57 4.08 7.55 -0.18
N THR A 58 3.20 8.45 0.28
CA THR A 58 1.80 8.54 -0.14
C THR A 58 1.55 9.54 -1.28
N SER A 59 2.60 10.17 -1.82
CA SER A 59 2.49 11.07 -2.99
C SER A 59 2.38 10.30 -4.33
N GLY A 60 2.24 8.98 -4.28
CA GLY A 60 1.57 8.22 -5.34
C GLY A 60 0.10 8.06 -5.01
N LYS A 61 -0.67 9.16 -4.90
CA LYS A 61 -2.14 9.10 -4.79
C LYS A 61 -2.70 8.48 -6.06
N SER A 62 -2.70 7.15 -6.15
CA SER A 62 -3.72 6.45 -6.90
C SER A 62 -5.04 6.82 -6.24
N HIS A 63 -5.92 7.36 -7.06
CA HIS A 63 -7.28 7.79 -6.79
C HIS A 63 -8.19 6.62 -6.34
N CYS A 64 -7.70 5.69 -5.50
CA CYS A 64 -8.38 4.45 -5.14
C CYS A 64 -8.85 4.44 -3.67
N TYR A 65 -8.40 5.38 -2.82
CA TYR A 65 -8.92 5.57 -1.46
C TYR A 65 -10.08 6.57 -1.42
N ARG A 66 -11.17 6.29 -2.12
CA ARG A 66 -12.46 6.92 -1.83
C ARG A 66 -13.58 5.92 -2.11
N TYR A 67 -14.08 5.34 -1.02
CA TYR A 67 -15.29 4.52 -0.97
C TYR A 67 -16.50 5.27 -1.55
#